data_AF-A0A846PF37-F1
#
_entry.id   AF-A0A846PF37-F1
#
_cell.length_a   1.000
_cell.length_b   1.000
_cell.length_c   1.000
_cell.angle_alpha   90.00
_cell.angle_beta   90.00
_cell.angle_gamma   90.00
#
_symmetry.space_group_name_H-M   'P 1'
#
loop_
_entity.id
_entity.type
_entity.pdbx_description
1 polymer ?
#
loop_
_entity_poly.entity_id
_entity_poly.type
_entity_poly.pdbx_seq_one_letter_code
_entity_poly.pdbx_strand_id
1 'polypeptide(L)'
;MFTRKTCFRRAFWLVVYALLGWAEWIRDRMPEWLMYEKYSQAKALALLDKKLGVNAVFAFTEKVNRAFPTLKNEIEKQGFEVVDHWHLEAPRKGYNDWQARGAWSGKLADSSRHYMNYDRHYILGEKVAPDDGTFVCWHVDHLSFNMYFYLEFLESLAGVGR
;
A
#
# COMPACT_ATOMS: atom_id res chain seq x y z
N MET A 1 12.75 -22.33 13.04
CA MET A 1 13.07 -23.51 12.20
C MET A 1 11.79 -23.99 11.52
N PHE A 2 11.76 -24.08 10.19
CA PHE A 2 10.56 -24.46 9.43
C PHE A 2 10.30 -25.97 9.54
N THR A 3 9.11 -26.34 10.02
CA THR A 3 8.64 -27.74 10.06
C THR A 3 7.62 -27.96 8.95
N ARG A 4 7.46 -29.20 8.45
CA ARG A 4 6.43 -29.52 7.44
C ARG A 4 5.05 -28.99 7.84
N LYS A 5 4.68 -29.14 9.11
CA LYS A 5 3.41 -28.64 9.67
C LYS A 5 3.29 -27.10 9.58
N THR A 6 4.35 -26.37 9.90
CA THR A 6 4.35 -24.90 9.77
C THR A 6 4.31 -24.46 8.32
N CYS A 7 5.02 -25.14 7.41
CA CYS A 7 4.95 -24.87 5.97
C CYS A 7 3.54 -25.11 5.40
N PHE A 8 2.89 -26.23 5.73
CA PHE A 8 1.52 -26.49 5.28
C PHE A 8 0.52 -25.50 5.84
N ARG A 9 0.64 -25.13 7.12
CA ARG A 9 -0.22 -24.09 7.72
C ARG A 9 -0.02 -22.75 7.02
N ARG A 10 1.21 -22.37 6.68
CA ARG A 10 1.49 -21.16 5.91
C ARG A 10 0.89 -21.22 4.51
N ALA A 11 1.14 -22.30 3.77
CA ALA A 11 0.59 -22.52 2.43
C ALA A 11 -0.95 -22.48 2.42
N PHE A 12 -1.60 -23.14 3.38
CA PHE A 12 -3.06 -23.10 3.54
C PHE A 12 -3.56 -21.67 3.69
N TRP A 13 -2.99 -20.89 4.61
CA TRP A 13 -3.44 -19.51 4.83
C TRP A 13 -3.11 -18.58 3.66
N LEU A 14 -2.00 -18.80 2.97
CA LEU A 14 -1.68 -18.06 1.74
C LEU A 14 -2.70 -18.35 0.62
N VAL A 15 -3.07 -19.62 0.42
CA VAL A 15 -4.10 -20.02 -0.57
C VAL A 15 -5.47 -19.47 -0.18
N VAL A 16 -5.88 -19.62 1.08
CA VAL A 16 -7.15 -19.08 1.58
C VAL A 16 -7.19 -17.56 1.42
N TYR A 17 -6.10 -16.86 1.72
CA TYR A 17 -6.02 -15.42 1.53
C TYR A 17 -6.06 -15.02 0.05
N ALA A 18 -5.37 -15.75 -0.83
CA ALA A 18 -5.38 -15.48 -2.26
C ALA A 18 -6.78 -15.64 -2.88
N LEU A 19 -7.55 -16.64 -2.43
CA LEU A 19 -8.88 -16.93 -2.96
C LEU A 19 -10.00 -16.10 -2.29
N LEU A 20 -9.88 -15.87 -0.98
CA LEU A 20 -10.97 -15.38 -0.14
C LEU A 20 -10.58 -14.16 0.71
N GLY A 21 -9.43 -13.54 0.46
CA GLY A 21 -8.94 -12.39 1.24
C GLY A 21 -9.81 -11.14 1.17
N TRP A 22 -10.77 -11.09 0.23
CA TRP A 22 -11.77 -10.04 0.14
C TRP A 22 -12.84 -10.15 1.26
N ALA A 23 -13.11 -11.35 1.77
CA ALA A 23 -14.08 -11.58 2.81
C ALA A 23 -13.58 -11.05 4.17
N GLU A 24 -14.42 -10.29 4.88
CA GLU A 24 -14.07 -9.69 6.18
C GLU A 24 -13.71 -10.76 7.22
N TRP A 25 -14.55 -11.78 7.37
CA TRP A 25 -14.33 -12.86 8.35
C TRP A 25 -13.04 -13.66 8.14
N ILE A 26 -12.54 -13.77 6.90
CA ILE A 26 -11.25 -14.42 6.60
C ILE A 26 -10.10 -13.56 7.12
N ARG A 27 -10.19 -12.23 6.93
CA ARG A 27 -9.19 -11.29 7.41
C ARG A 27 -9.15 -11.22 8.92
N ASP A 28 -10.31 -11.26 9.58
CA ASP A 28 -10.40 -11.26 11.05
C ASP A 28 -9.82 -12.54 11.68
N ARG A 29 -9.88 -13.67 10.96
CA ARG A 29 -9.31 -14.95 11.40
C ARG A 29 -7.88 -15.18 10.93
N MET A 30 -7.29 -14.22 10.23
CA MET A 30 -5.98 -14.37 9.64
C MET A 30 -4.94 -14.57 10.74
N PRO A 31 -3.98 -15.50 10.58
CA PRO A 31 -2.95 -15.69 11.58
C PRO A 31 -2.11 -14.43 11.77
N GLU A 32 -1.82 -14.15 13.03
CA GLU A 32 -1.02 -12.99 13.45
C GLU A 32 0.31 -12.87 12.68
N TRP A 33 1.01 -13.98 12.41
CA TRP A 33 2.26 -13.97 11.65
C TRP A 33 2.09 -13.47 10.21
N LEU A 34 0.98 -13.77 9.55
CA LEU A 34 0.71 -13.33 8.17
C LEU A 34 0.36 -11.83 8.15
N MET A 35 -0.32 -11.37 9.19
CA MET A 35 -0.58 -9.95 9.42
C MET A 35 0.72 -9.19 9.72
N TYR A 36 1.60 -9.74 10.54
CA TYR A 36 2.92 -9.18 10.82
C TYR A 36 3.81 -9.05 9.59
N GLU A 37 3.70 -9.95 8.61
CA GLU A 37 4.45 -9.83 7.34
C GLU A 37 4.04 -8.57 6.57
N LYS A 38 2.73 -8.29 6.45
CA LYS A 38 2.23 -7.04 5.82
C LYS A 38 2.65 -5.78 6.59
N TYR A 39 2.54 -5.84 7.91
CA TYR A 39 2.98 -4.78 8.82
C TYR A 39 4.47 -4.45 8.64
N SER A 40 5.30 -5.49 8.55
CA SER A 40 6.74 -5.37 8.38
C SER A 40 7.12 -4.81 7.01
N GLN A 41 6.36 -5.15 5.97
CA GLN A 41 6.52 -4.57 4.63
C GLN A 41 6.23 -3.06 4.61
N ALA A 42 5.14 -2.60 5.25
CA ALA A 42 4.82 -1.18 5.34
C ALA A 42 5.94 -0.37 6.02
N LYS A 43 6.52 -0.93 7.09
CA LYS A 43 7.67 -0.33 7.76
C LYS A 43 8.92 -0.32 6.91
N ALA A 44 9.21 -1.43 6.24
CA ALA A 44 10.36 -1.54 5.35
C ALA A 44 10.28 -0.51 4.21
N LEU A 45 9.07 -0.30 3.67
CA LEU A 45 8.81 0.71 2.66
C LEU A 45 9.04 2.13 3.18
N ALA A 46 8.50 2.47 4.35
CA ALA A 46 8.74 3.77 4.98
C ALA A 46 10.23 4.02 5.23
N LEU A 47 10.97 3.02 5.71
CA LEU A 47 12.42 3.12 5.91
C LEU A 47 13.17 3.33 4.60
N LEU A 48 12.75 2.66 3.53
CA LEU A 48 13.33 2.79 2.20
C LEU A 48 13.09 4.18 1.63
N ASP A 49 11.83 4.64 1.61
CA ASP A 49 11.46 5.96 1.13
C ASP A 49 12.20 7.07 1.88
N LYS A 50 12.41 6.88 3.19
CA LYS A 50 13.16 7.83 4.01
C LYS A 50 14.62 7.91 3.59
N LYS A 51 15.24 6.76 3.31
CA LYS A 51 16.63 6.69 2.83
C LYS A 51 16.80 7.30 1.45
N LEU A 52 15.78 7.20 0.62
CA LEU A 52 15.76 7.72 -0.75
C LEU A 52 15.31 9.18 -0.85
N GLY A 53 14.86 9.79 0.25
CA GLY A 53 14.33 11.15 0.26
C GLY A 53 13.00 11.29 -0.51
N VAL A 54 12.26 10.19 -0.65
CA VAL A 54 10.97 10.17 -1.36
C VAL A 54 9.92 10.90 -0.53
N ASN A 55 9.21 11.83 -1.16
CA ASN A 55 8.07 12.51 -0.56
C ASN A 55 6.82 11.62 -0.61
N ALA A 56 6.71 10.71 0.35
CA ALA A 56 5.64 9.71 0.41
C ALA A 56 4.52 10.07 1.41
N VAL A 57 3.30 9.65 1.07
CA VAL A 57 2.12 9.70 1.94
C VAL A 57 1.54 8.29 2.03
N PHE A 58 1.25 7.84 3.24
CA PHE A 58 0.73 6.51 3.49
C PHE A 58 -0.79 6.56 3.71
N ALA A 59 -1.54 5.86 2.89
CA ALA A 59 -3.00 5.83 2.89
C ALA A 59 -3.51 4.56 3.58
N PHE A 60 -4.21 4.73 4.70
CA PHE A 60 -4.70 3.63 5.55
C PHE A 60 -6.22 3.54 5.49
N THR A 61 -6.73 2.34 5.23
CA THR A 61 -8.16 2.08 5.41
C THR A 61 -8.47 1.84 6.89
N GLU A 62 -9.75 1.96 7.27
CA GLU A 62 -10.21 1.60 8.63
C GLU A 62 -9.78 0.18 9.03
N LYS A 63 -9.74 -0.74 8.06
CA LYS A 63 -9.30 -2.13 8.27
C LYS A 63 -7.82 -2.21 8.63
N VAL A 64 -6.97 -1.43 7.98
CA VAL A 64 -5.54 -1.34 8.31
C VAL A 64 -5.37 -0.77 9.72
N ASN A 65 -6.08 0.32 10.04
CA ASN A 65 -6.04 0.93 11.38
C ASN A 65 -6.46 -0.06 12.48
N ARG A 66 -7.53 -0.84 12.25
CA ARG A 66 -8.03 -1.85 13.20
C ARG A 66 -7.04 -3.01 13.38
N ALA A 67 -6.44 -3.48 12.28
CA ALA A 67 -5.50 -4.58 12.30
C ALA A 67 -4.14 -4.21 12.90
N PHE A 68 -3.70 -2.97 12.72
CA PHE A 68 -2.36 -2.50 13.09
C PHE A 68 -2.41 -1.14 13.80
N PRO A 69 -2.95 -1.09 15.03
CA PRO A 69 -3.26 0.18 15.72
C PRO A 69 -2.02 1.04 16.00
N THR A 70 -0.81 0.45 16.06
CA THR A 70 0.43 1.19 16.28
C THR A 70 1.11 1.64 14.99
N LEU A 71 0.74 1.09 13.82
CA LEU A 71 1.45 1.31 12.56
C LEU A 71 1.49 2.79 12.18
N LYS A 72 0.35 3.49 12.37
CA LYS A 72 0.22 4.92 12.05
C LYS A 72 1.29 5.74 12.76
N ASN A 73 1.32 5.66 14.09
CA ASN A 73 2.29 6.36 14.91
C ASN A 73 3.74 6.01 14.55
N GLU A 74 4.01 4.76 14.16
CA GLU A 74 5.36 4.31 13.80
C GLU A 74 5.83 4.81 12.43
N ILE A 75 4.91 4.98 11.47
CA ILE A 75 5.21 5.62 10.18
C ILE A 75 5.34 7.14 10.36
N GLU A 76 4.47 7.77 11.14
CA GLU A 76 4.53 9.21 11.43
C GLU A 76 5.83 9.60 12.14
N LYS A 77 6.32 8.79 13.09
CA LYS A 77 7.63 8.96 13.73
C LYS A 77 8.82 8.95 12.74
N GLN A 78 8.63 8.38 11.56
CA GLN A 78 9.66 8.41 10.53
C GLN A 78 9.67 9.70 9.72
N GLY A 79 8.66 10.57 9.88
CA GLY A 79 8.51 11.86 9.22
C GLY A 79 7.47 11.86 8.09
N PHE A 80 6.72 10.77 7.90
CA PHE A 80 5.72 10.66 6.86
C PHE A 80 4.32 11.05 7.33
N GLU A 81 3.52 11.54 6.41
CA GLU A 81 2.10 11.77 6.65
C GLU A 81 1.33 10.45 6.44
N VAL A 82 0.45 10.13 7.39
CA VAL A 82 -0.49 9.01 7.28
C VAL A 82 -1.90 9.57 7.18
N VAL A 83 -2.59 9.28 6.08
CA VAL A 83 -3.96 9.72 5.80
C VAL A 83 -4.92 8.55 5.83
N ASP A 84 -6.18 8.86 6.09
CA ASP A 84 -7.26 7.87 6.00
C ASP A 84 -7.69 7.75 4.55
N HIS A 85 -7.98 6.52 4.12
CA HIS A 85 -8.44 6.15 2.79
C HIS A 85 -9.77 5.40 2.85
N TRP A 86 -10.70 5.78 1.98
CA TRP A 86 -11.99 5.13 1.83
C TRP A 86 -12.48 5.16 0.39
N HIS A 87 -13.56 4.43 0.13
CA HIS A 87 -14.27 4.49 -1.14
C HIS A 87 -15.56 5.31 -1.02
N LEU A 88 -15.78 6.19 -1.98
CA LEU A 88 -17.04 6.93 -2.15
C LEU A 88 -18.17 5.97 -2.56
N GLU A 89 -19.37 6.24 -2.03
CA GLU A 89 -20.57 5.50 -2.40
C GLU A 89 -20.86 5.66 -3.91
N ALA A 90 -20.83 6.89 -4.41
CA ALA A 90 -20.99 7.20 -5.83
C ALA A 90 -19.63 7.49 -6.50
N PRO A 91 -19.36 6.93 -7.69
CA PRO A 91 -18.16 7.26 -8.46
C PRO A 91 -18.16 8.72 -8.92
N ARG A 92 -17.00 9.36 -8.87
CA ARG A 92 -16.75 10.69 -9.43
C ARG A 92 -16.94 10.65 -10.95
N LYS A 93 -17.71 11.58 -11.48
CA LYS A 93 -17.90 11.73 -12.94
C LYS A 93 -16.60 12.20 -13.59
N GLY A 94 -16.28 11.67 -14.78
CA GLY A 94 -15.11 12.08 -15.58
C GLY A 94 -13.81 11.34 -15.26
N TYR A 95 -13.83 10.42 -14.30
CA TYR A 95 -12.72 9.52 -13.97
C TYR A 95 -13.06 8.10 -14.42
N ASN A 96 -12.05 7.26 -14.72
CA ASN A 96 -12.29 5.85 -15.03
C ASN A 96 -12.82 5.09 -13.79
N ASP A 97 -13.46 3.93 -14.01
CA ASP A 97 -14.19 3.19 -12.97
C ASP A 97 -13.38 2.93 -11.70
N TRP A 98 -12.07 2.72 -11.83
CA TRP A 98 -11.18 2.37 -10.72
C TRP A 98 -10.61 3.59 -9.97
N GLN A 99 -10.47 4.76 -10.61
CA GLN A 99 -10.09 6.02 -9.97
C GLN A 99 -11.30 6.76 -9.38
N ALA A 100 -12.50 6.49 -9.90
CA ALA A 100 -13.68 7.28 -9.58
C ALA A 100 -14.15 7.17 -8.11
N ARG A 101 -13.71 6.15 -7.37
CA ARG A 101 -14.22 5.89 -6.01
C ARG A 101 -13.22 6.17 -4.89
N GLY A 102 -11.92 6.29 -5.17
CA GLY A 102 -10.92 6.54 -4.13
C GLY A 102 -11.09 7.93 -3.49
N ALA A 103 -11.01 7.99 -2.16
CA ALA A 103 -10.99 9.23 -1.40
C ALA A 103 -9.98 9.14 -0.24
N TRP A 104 -9.46 10.30 0.15
CA TRP A 104 -8.40 10.41 1.14
C TRP A 104 -8.63 11.65 2.03
N SER A 105 -8.12 11.61 3.25
CA SER A 105 -8.09 12.76 4.15
C SER A 105 -6.81 13.60 3.98
N GLY A 106 -6.72 14.71 4.70
CA GLY A 106 -5.50 15.53 4.79
C GLY A 106 -5.10 16.18 3.47
N LYS A 107 -3.79 16.23 3.17
CA LYS A 107 -3.27 16.88 1.96
C LYS A 107 -3.64 16.16 0.65
N LEU A 108 -4.17 14.94 0.75
CA LEU A 108 -4.70 14.17 -0.37
C LEU A 108 -6.21 14.41 -0.61
N ALA A 109 -6.85 15.30 0.16
CA ALA A 109 -8.27 15.58 0.05
C ALA A 109 -8.67 16.40 -1.20
N ASP A 110 -7.71 17.04 -1.87
CA ASP A 110 -7.99 17.83 -3.07
C ASP A 110 -8.31 16.91 -4.26
N SER A 111 -9.61 16.75 -4.52
CA SER A 111 -10.12 15.93 -5.61
C SER A 111 -9.75 16.41 -7.03
N SER A 112 -9.18 17.62 -7.18
CA SER A 112 -8.71 18.15 -8.46
C SER A 112 -7.28 17.72 -8.81
N ARG A 113 -6.55 17.14 -7.87
CA ARG A 113 -5.19 16.65 -8.06
C ARG A 113 -5.18 15.17 -8.44
N HIS A 114 -4.39 14.84 -9.46
CA HIS A 114 -4.03 13.45 -9.74
C HIS A 114 -2.97 13.02 -8.73
N TYR A 115 -3.38 12.21 -7.75
CA TYR A 115 -2.44 11.52 -6.88
C TYR A 115 -2.05 10.21 -7.57
N MET A 116 -0.76 10.05 -7.87
CA MET A 116 -0.27 8.80 -8.40
C MET A 116 -0.39 7.73 -7.32
N ASN A 117 -1.39 6.86 -7.51
CA ASN A 117 -1.57 5.63 -6.75
C ASN A 117 -0.59 4.61 -7.30
N TYR A 118 0.65 4.69 -6.82
CA TYR A 118 1.77 3.91 -7.34
C TYR A 118 1.53 2.42 -7.19
N ASP A 119 0.84 1.98 -6.15
CA ASP A 119 0.44 0.59 -5.96
C ASP A 119 -0.29 -0.03 -7.17
N ARG A 120 -0.97 0.78 -8.01
CA ARG A 120 -1.81 0.31 -9.12
C ARG A 120 -1.23 0.50 -10.52
N HIS A 121 -0.43 1.54 -10.78
CA HIS A 121 0.21 1.70 -12.10
C HIS A 121 1.19 0.56 -12.42
N TYR A 122 1.81 -0.05 -11.38
CA TYR A 122 2.69 -1.21 -11.56
C TYR A 122 1.98 -2.49 -11.97
N ILE A 123 0.78 -2.76 -11.44
CA ILE A 123 0.00 -3.95 -11.81
C ILE A 123 -0.45 -3.86 -13.28
N LEU A 124 -0.63 -2.64 -13.79
CA LEU A 124 -1.05 -2.37 -15.17
C LEU A 124 0.12 -2.22 -16.15
N GLY A 125 1.38 -2.25 -15.69
CA GLY A 125 2.57 -2.19 -16.55
C GLY A 125 2.89 -0.80 -17.13
N GLU A 126 2.24 0.26 -16.63
CA GLU A 126 2.46 1.63 -17.10
C GLU A 126 3.60 2.29 -16.31
N LYS A 127 4.68 2.67 -17.00
CA LYS A 127 5.79 3.44 -16.42
C LYS A 127 5.49 4.92 -16.56
N VAL A 128 4.88 5.51 -15.54
CA VAL A 128 4.65 6.95 -15.46
C VAL A 128 5.67 7.54 -14.49
N ALA A 129 6.42 8.57 -14.93
CA ALA A 129 7.29 9.33 -14.04
C ALA A 129 6.45 10.38 -13.30
N PRO A 130 6.69 10.63 -12.00
CA PRO A 130 6.00 11.70 -11.29
C PRO A 130 6.38 13.06 -11.85
N ASP A 131 5.40 13.96 -11.93
CA ASP A 131 5.66 15.39 -12.09
C ASP A 131 6.37 15.93 -10.84
N ASP A 132 7.18 16.97 -11.01
CA ASP A 132 7.87 17.62 -9.89
C ASP A 132 6.90 18.09 -8.79
N GLY A 133 7.19 17.73 -7.54
CA GLY A 133 6.34 18.05 -6.38
C GLY A 133 5.17 17.08 -6.14
N THR A 134 5.08 15.98 -6.91
CA THR A 134 4.09 14.91 -6.70
C THR A 134 4.42 14.10 -5.44
N PHE A 135 3.37 13.67 -4.73
CA PHE A 135 3.48 12.75 -3.60
C PHE A 135 3.34 11.30 -4.06
N VAL A 136 4.16 10.40 -3.53
CA VAL A 136 3.99 8.96 -3.71
C VAL A 136 2.95 8.46 -2.71
N CYS A 137 1.80 7.98 -3.19
CA CYS A 137 0.75 7.45 -2.30
C CYS A 137 0.82 5.93 -2.18
N TRP A 138 0.96 5.44 -0.94
CA TRP A 138 0.99 4.00 -0.63
C TRP A 138 -0.30 3.52 0.00
N HIS A 139 -1.00 2.60 -0.66
CA HIS A 139 -2.07 1.82 -0.06
C HIS A 139 -1.51 0.62 0.68
N VAL A 140 -1.52 0.68 2.01
CA VAL A 140 -0.91 -0.35 2.86
C VAL A 140 -1.57 -1.73 2.70
N ASP A 141 -2.85 -1.77 2.36
CA ASP A 141 -3.60 -3.00 2.12
C ASP A 141 -3.18 -3.75 0.84
N HIS A 142 -2.47 -3.09 -0.08
CA HIS A 142 -1.99 -3.65 -1.35
C HIS A 142 -0.50 -4.05 -1.36
N LEU A 143 0.25 -3.85 -0.26
CA LEU A 143 1.72 -3.96 -0.24
C LEU A 143 2.32 -5.36 -0.44
N SER A 144 1.51 -6.42 -0.37
CA SER A 144 2.03 -7.79 -0.23
C SER A 144 2.70 -8.36 -1.49
N PHE A 145 2.54 -7.72 -2.65
CA PHE A 145 2.91 -8.34 -3.93
C PHE A 145 3.94 -7.57 -4.77
N ASN A 146 4.32 -6.34 -4.41
CA ASN A 146 5.03 -5.47 -5.35
C ASN A 146 6.33 -4.85 -4.82
N MET A 147 6.89 -5.30 -3.69
CA MET A 147 8.14 -4.71 -3.17
C MET A 147 9.31 -4.83 -4.16
N TYR A 148 9.44 -5.97 -4.84
CA TYR A 148 10.46 -6.16 -5.89
C TYR A 148 10.23 -5.22 -7.08
N PHE A 149 9.01 -5.19 -7.62
CA PHE A 149 8.65 -4.30 -8.73
C PHE A 149 8.79 -2.81 -8.38
N TYR A 150 8.59 -2.46 -7.10
CA TYR A 150 8.84 -1.11 -6.61
C TYR A 150 10.33 -0.76 -6.64
N LEU A 151 11.19 -1.68 -6.20
CA LEU A 151 12.65 -1.50 -6.29
C LEU A 151 13.10 -1.36 -7.75
N GLU A 152 12.59 -2.18 -8.67
CA GLU A 152 12.88 -2.05 -10.11
C GLU A 152 12.44 -0.69 -10.66
N PHE A 153 11.31 -0.15 -10.19
CA PHE A 153 10.87 1.19 -10.57
C PHE A 153 11.82 2.27 -10.06
N LEU A 154 12.20 2.22 -8.78
CA LEU A 154 13.13 3.18 -8.20
C LEU A 154 14.48 3.16 -8.94
N GLU A 155 14.97 1.98 -9.31
CA GLU A 155 16.15 1.84 -10.17
C GLU A 155 15.94 2.45 -11.56
N SER A 156 14.76 2.24 -12.17
CA SER A 156 14.46 2.83 -13.47
C SER A 156 14.43 4.36 -13.43
N LEU A 157 13.92 4.97 -12.36
CA LEU A 157 13.96 6.42 -12.18
C LEU A 157 15.38 6.94 -11.93
N ALA A 158 16.18 6.23 -11.13
CA ALA A 158 17.58 6.57 -10.92
C ALA A 158 18.40 6.52 -12.23
N GLY A 159 17.96 5.71 -13.20
CA GLY A 159 18.55 5.63 -14.54
C GLY A 159 18.09 6.72 -15.52
N VAL A 160 16.95 7.39 -15.28
CA VAL A 160 16.41 8.46 -16.16
C VAL A 160 17.12 9.80 -15.92
N GLY A 161 17.90 9.92 -14.84
CA GLY A 161 18.72 11.10 -14.51
C GLY A 161 20.19 11.04 -14.91
N ARG A 162 20.60 10.13 -15.81
CA ARG A 162 21.96 10.08 -16.39
C ARG A 162 21.96 10.36 -17.88
#